data_AF-A0A2V6RW95-F1
#
_entry.id   AF-A0A2V6RW95-F1
#
_cell.length_a   1.000
_cell.length_b   1.000
_cell.length_c   1.000
_cell.angle_alpha   90.00
_cell.angle_beta   90.00
_cell.angle_gamma   90.00
#
_symmetry.space_group_name_H-M   'P 1'
#
loop_
_entity.id
_entity.type
_entity.pdbx_description
1 polymer ?
#
loop_
_entity_poly.entity_id
_entity_poly.type
_entity_poly.pdbx_seq_one_letter_code
_entity_poly.pdbx_strand_id
1 'polypeptide(L)'
;MLDDVHEADVMTLAAMPPAGGGPLLWFRSVREGRLRGLRPGVGTGTLVRLTGAETAKILLTGNDLSQVAQVATIDGGVDPTALRMENNVMRK
;
A
#
# COMPACT_ATOMS: atom_id res chain seq x y z
N MET A 1 -4.11 9.96 -2.93
CA MET A 1 -4.27 9.78 -1.48
C MET A 1 -5.72 9.46 -1.20
N LEU A 2 -5.99 8.50 -0.32
CA LEU A 2 -7.30 8.25 0.26
C LEU A 2 -7.26 8.68 1.72
N ASP A 3 -8.30 9.35 2.17
CA ASP A 3 -8.37 9.99 3.48
C ASP A 3 -9.74 9.79 4.12
N ASP A 4 -9.76 9.33 5.37
CA ASP A 4 -10.96 9.02 6.14
C ASP A 4 -11.95 8.11 5.37
N VAL A 5 -11.45 6.93 5.00
CA VAL A 5 -12.20 5.94 4.21
C VAL A 5 -12.45 4.70 5.07
N HIS A 6 -13.69 4.21 5.12
CA HIS A 6 -14.01 3.02 5.91
C HIS A 6 -13.69 1.71 5.20
N GLU A 7 -13.85 1.65 3.87
CA GLU A 7 -13.53 0.49 3.05
C GLU A 7 -13.00 0.96 1.70
N ALA A 8 -11.91 0.34 1.23
CA ALA A 8 -11.33 0.62 -0.07
C ALA A 8 -10.85 -0.68 -0.72
N ASP A 9 -11.28 -0.99 -1.94
CA ASP A 9 -10.76 -2.11 -2.72
C ASP A 9 -10.09 -1.58 -3.99
N VAL A 10 -8.77 -1.71 -4.05
CA VAL A 10 -7.96 -1.29 -5.20
C VAL A 10 -7.48 -2.52 -5.93
N MET A 11 -7.91 -2.64 -7.18
CA MET A 11 -7.59 -3.76 -8.04
C MET A 11 -6.87 -3.30 -9.31
N THR A 12 -5.95 -4.12 -9.81
CA THR A 12 -5.35 -3.96 -11.15
C THR A 12 -4.75 -2.57 -11.42
N LEU A 13 -4.15 -1.95 -10.40
CA LEU A 13 -3.57 -0.61 -10.52
C LEU A 13 -2.34 -0.62 -11.43
N ALA A 14 -2.45 0.04 -12.58
CA ALA A 14 -1.33 0.40 -13.44
C ALA A 14 -1.00 1.89 -13.26
N ALA A 15 -0.39 2.23 -12.12
CA ALA A 15 0.02 3.60 -11.83
C ALA A 15 1.51 3.81 -12.10
N MET A 16 1.85 4.98 -12.65
CA MET A 16 3.24 5.40 -12.81
C MET A 16 3.80 5.87 -11.46
N PRO A 17 5.07 5.57 -11.13
CA PRO A 17 5.71 6.09 -9.92
C PRO A 17 5.64 7.63 -9.87
N PRO A 18 5.30 8.25 -8.72
CA PRO A 18 5.26 9.69 -8.59
C PRO A 18 6.62 10.34 -8.87
N ALA A 19 6.62 11.43 -9.64
CA ALA A 19 7.81 12.26 -9.80
C ALA A 19 8.23 12.82 -8.44
N GLY A 20 9.46 12.53 -8.01
CA GLY A 20 9.98 12.91 -6.68
C GLY A 20 9.96 11.79 -5.62
N GLY A 21 9.57 10.56 -5.98
CA GLY A 21 9.81 9.38 -5.13
C GLY A 21 8.82 9.18 -3.98
N GLY A 22 7.65 9.84 -4.03
CA GLY A 22 6.56 9.61 -3.09
C GLY A 22 5.93 8.21 -3.20
N PRO A 23 5.07 7.82 -2.24
CA PRO A 23 4.39 6.54 -2.29
C PRO A 23 3.37 6.49 -3.43
N LEU A 24 3.21 5.32 -4.06
CA LEU A 24 2.20 5.11 -5.11
C LEU A 24 0.78 5.30 -4.56
N LEU A 25 0.55 4.85 -3.33
CA LEU A 25 -0.69 4.98 -2.59
C LEU A 25 -0.41 5.59 -1.23
N TRP A 26 -1.30 6.48 -0.78
CA TRP A 26 -1.23 7.02 0.57
C TRP A 26 -2.61 6.90 1.20
N PHE A 27 -2.69 6.11 2.27
CA PHE A 27 -3.87 5.91 3.09
C PHE A 27 -3.71 6.67 4.41
N ARG A 28 -4.63 7.60 4.67
CA ARG A 28 -4.74 8.33 5.93
C ARG A 28 -6.10 8.00 6.56
N SER A 29 -6.08 7.48 7.78
CA SER A 29 -7.30 7.03 8.48
C SER A 29 -8.18 6.08 7.64
N VAL A 30 -7.55 5.17 6.90
CA VAL A 30 -8.27 4.18 6.06
C VAL A 30 -8.45 2.89 6.84
N ARG A 31 -9.68 2.40 6.90
CA ARG A 31 -10.03 1.10 7.51
C ARG A 31 -10.35 0.10 6.40
N GLU A 32 -10.16 -1.18 6.69
CA GLU A 32 -10.61 -2.32 5.85
C GLU A 32 -10.20 -2.22 4.37
N GLY A 33 -8.98 -1.74 4.12
CA GLY A 33 -8.44 -1.58 2.77
C GLY A 33 -7.92 -2.89 2.18
N ARG A 34 -8.18 -3.14 0.89
CA ARG A 34 -7.64 -4.27 0.13
C ARG A 34 -6.91 -3.77 -1.11
N LEU A 35 -5.67 -4.22 -1.27
CA LEU A 35 -4.83 -3.96 -2.45
C LEU A 35 -4.51 -5.30 -3.10
N ARG A 36 -5.06 -5.57 -4.28
CA ARG A 36 -4.95 -6.89 -4.92
C ARG A 36 -4.73 -6.85 -6.42
N GLY A 37 -3.96 -7.82 -6.91
CA GLY A 37 -3.62 -7.92 -8.33
C GLY A 37 -2.77 -6.76 -8.86
N LEU A 38 -2.08 -6.04 -7.97
CA LEU A 38 -1.20 -4.94 -8.33
C LEU A 38 0.07 -5.47 -8.99
N ARG A 39 0.55 -4.77 -10.02
CA ARG A 39 1.86 -5.01 -10.66
C ARG A 39 2.59 -3.67 -10.87
N PRO A 40 3.10 -3.04 -9.79
CA PRO A 40 3.81 -1.77 -9.92
C PRO A 40 5.06 -1.92 -10.79
N GLY A 41 5.31 -0.92 -11.64
CA GLY A 41 6.43 -0.95 -12.58
C GLY A 41 7.78 -0.63 -11.93
N VAL A 42 8.84 -0.80 -12.72
CA VAL A 42 10.22 -0.40 -12.37
C VAL A 42 10.24 1.07 -11.94
N GLY A 43 11.01 1.37 -10.90
CA GLY A 43 11.12 2.72 -10.34
C GLY A 43 10.07 3.02 -9.28
N THR A 44 9.19 2.07 -8.94
CA THR A 44 8.30 2.22 -7.77
C THR A 44 9.13 2.20 -6.49
N GLY A 45 9.25 3.37 -5.85
CA GLY A 45 9.91 3.53 -4.56
C GLY A 45 9.10 2.89 -3.44
N THR A 46 8.16 3.63 -2.87
CA THR A 46 7.22 3.09 -1.87
C THR A 46 5.89 2.72 -2.54
N LEU A 47 5.35 1.52 -2.30
CA LEU A 47 4.01 1.19 -2.78
C LEU A 47 2.94 1.92 -1.98
N VAL A 48 2.89 1.73 -0.65
CA VAL A 48 1.86 2.36 0.18
C VAL A 48 2.43 3.04 1.41
N ARG A 49 1.93 4.23 1.74
CA ARG A 49 2.16 4.88 3.04
C ARG A 49 0.88 4.84 3.86
N LEU A 50 0.99 4.41 5.11
CA LEU A 50 -0.09 4.34 6.09
C LEU A 50 0.13 5.40 7.16
N THR A 51 -0.89 6.22 7.43
CA THR A 51 -0.82 7.32 8.41
C THR A 51 -2.13 7.46 9.18
N GLY A 52 -2.06 8.03 10.39
CA GLY A 52 -3.25 8.30 11.21
C GLY A 52 -3.71 7.08 12.03
N ALA A 53 -4.08 7.33 13.29
CA ALA A 53 -4.34 6.28 14.28
C ALA A 53 -5.50 5.34 13.92
N GLU A 54 -6.42 5.81 13.10
CA GLU A 54 -7.57 5.02 12.64
C GLU A 54 -7.24 4.07 11.48
N THR A 55 -6.02 4.13 10.92
CA THR A 55 -5.66 3.24 9.81
C THR A 55 -5.50 1.81 10.30
N ALA A 56 -6.32 0.90 9.79
CA ALA A 56 -6.40 -0.48 10.30
C ALA A 56 -6.89 -1.48 9.25
N LYS A 57 -6.53 -2.76 9.44
CA LYS A 57 -7.00 -3.91 8.63
C LYS A 57 -6.74 -3.76 7.11
N ILE A 58 -5.58 -3.25 6.76
CA ILE A 58 -5.11 -3.14 5.37
C ILE A 58 -4.50 -4.48 4.94
N LEU A 59 -5.01 -5.04 3.85
CA LEU A 59 -4.55 -6.30 3.27
C LEU A 59 -3.94 -6.08 1.89
N LEU A 60 -2.66 -6.45 1.73
CA LEU A 60 -2.06 -6.65 0.42
C LEU A 60 -2.08 -8.12 0.09
N THR A 61 -2.77 -8.49 -0.99
CA THR A 61 -2.80 -9.90 -1.42
C THR A 61 -2.79 -10.13 -2.92
N GLY A 62 -2.08 -11.18 -3.36
CA GLY A 62 -2.03 -11.57 -4.77
C GLY A 62 -1.35 -10.52 -5.67
N ASN A 63 -0.40 -9.75 -5.13
CA ASN A 63 0.31 -8.73 -5.88
C ASN A 63 1.68 -9.24 -6.37
N ASP A 64 2.14 -8.70 -7.49
CA ASP A 64 3.55 -8.80 -7.90
C ASP A 64 4.28 -7.53 -7.48
N LEU A 65 5.00 -7.62 -6.36
CA LEU A 65 5.74 -6.51 -5.75
C LEU A 65 7.24 -6.65 -5.98
N SER A 66 7.66 -7.51 -6.91
CA SER A 66 9.08 -7.79 -7.19
C SER A 66 9.89 -6.56 -7.64
N GLN A 67 9.22 -5.54 -8.17
CA GLN A 67 9.81 -4.30 -8.65
C GLN A 67 9.67 -3.12 -7.68
N VAL A 68 9.05 -3.32 -6.51
CA VAL A 68 8.85 -2.28 -5.50
C VAL A 68 10.06 -2.24 -4.57
N ALA A 69 10.65 -1.06 -4.36
CA ALA A 69 11.79 -0.91 -3.45
C ALA A 69 11.39 -1.05 -1.97
N GLN A 70 10.24 -0.49 -1.58
CA GLN A 70 9.67 -0.58 -0.26
C GLN A 70 8.15 -0.78 -0.34
N VAL A 71 7.65 -1.90 0.20
CA VAL A 71 6.22 -2.19 0.09
C VAL A 71 5.36 -1.23 0.91
N ALA A 72 5.75 -0.96 2.16
CA ALA A 72 4.99 -0.09 3.02
C ALA A 72 5.88 0.82 3.86
N THR A 73 5.38 2.03 4.09
CA THR A 73 5.81 2.90 5.18
C THR A 73 4.66 3.01 6.16
N ILE A 74 4.87 2.62 7.42
CA ILE A 74 3.89 2.74 8.50
C ILE A 74 4.37 3.85 9.41
N ASP A 75 3.68 4.99 9.40
CA ASP A 75 4.07 6.15 10.20
C ASP A 75 3.64 5.98 11.67
N GLY A 76 4.26 6.78 12.54
CA GLY A 76 3.93 6.82 13.96
C GLY A 76 2.45 7.05 14.22
N GLY A 77 1.88 6.29 15.14
CA GLY A 77 0.47 6.32 15.51
C GLY A 77 -0.41 5.31 14.79
N VAL A 78 0.07 4.68 13.70
CA VAL A 78 -0.61 3.53 13.09
C VAL A 78 -0.25 2.25 13.87
N ASP A 79 -1.23 1.41 14.15
CA ASP A 79 -0.99 0.11 14.79
C ASP A 79 -0.06 -0.77 13.91
N PRO A 80 1.00 -1.40 14.45
CA PRO A 80 1.91 -2.24 13.65
C PRO A 80 1.23 -3.43 12.96
N THR A 81 0.09 -3.90 13.48
CA THR A 81 -0.72 -4.98 12.93
C THR A 81 -1.77 -4.50 11.93
N ALA A 82 -1.86 -3.18 11.68
CA ALA A 82 -2.76 -2.59 10.71
C ALA A 82 -2.51 -3.09 9.29
N LEU A 83 -1.31 -3.58 8.99
CA LEU A 83 -0.92 -4.11 7.69
C LEU A 83 -0.73 -5.62 7.73
N ARG A 84 -1.42 -6.32 6.82
CA ARG A 84 -1.20 -7.74 6.55
C ARG A 84 -0.83 -7.93 5.09
N MET A 85 0.07 -8.87 4.86
CA MET A 85 0.57 -9.22 3.52
C MET A 85 0.47 -10.73 3.32
N GLU A 86 -0.24 -11.15 2.28
CA GLU A 86 -0.56 -12.55 2.04
C GLU A 86 -0.42 -12.88 0.55
N ASN A 87 0.27 -13.96 0.19
CA ASN A 87 0.36 -14.43 -1.21
C ASN A 87 0.89 -13.36 -2.21
N ASN A 88 1.82 -12.51 -1.79
CA ASN A 88 2.48 -11.55 -2.69
C ASN A 88 3.80 -12.11 -3.21
N VAL A 89 4.11 -11.88 -4.49
CA VAL A 89 5.43 -12.12 -5.04
C VAL A 89 6.33 -10.96 -4.62
N MET A 90 7.40 -11.28 -3.91
CA MET A 90 8.36 -10.30 -3.39
C MET A 90 9.72 -10.49 -4.09
N ARG A 91 10.55 -9.45 -4.08
CA ARG A 91 11.94 -9.58 -4.51
C ARG A 91 12.66 -10.62 -3.65
N LYS A 92 13.43 -11.52 -4.28
CA LYS A 92 14.30 -12.47 -3.58
C LYS A 92 15.43 -11.77 -2.85
#